data_AF-A0A126V0B1-F1
#
_entry.id   AF-A0A126V0B1-F1
#
_cell.length_a   1.000
_cell.length_b   1.000
_cell.length_c   1.000
_cell.angle_alpha   90.00
_cell.angle_beta   90.00
_cell.angle_gamma   90.00
#
_symmetry.space_group_name_H-M   'P 1'
#
loop_
_entity.id
_entity.type
_entity.pdbx_description
1 polymer ?
#
loop_
_entity_poly.entity_id
_entity_poly.type
_entity_poly.pdbx_seq_one_letter_code
_entity_poly.pdbx_strand_id
1 'polypeptide(L)'
;MSETITHAELKEKQRKIRDCFPETMGLRVHRAISWIGRSEIATVDHDSRFIFLWISFNAAYAGESEFQSINIGERASFTDFFGKIVSLDTEQRIDKAIWQSFSGPIRLLMQNRYVFSPFWQHHNGIDGFDDWEHRFTTSAKNFAQALQAQDTVRTLSFVFDRLYVLRNQLVHGGATWNSSVNRDQVRDGAAILAFLMPVFVEIMMDHPNEDWGQPFYPVVT
;
A
#
# COMPACT_ATOMS: atom_id res chain seq x y z
N MET A 1 -11.81 -8.44 17.92
CA MET A 1 -11.09 -7.30 17.32
C MET A 1 -9.71 -7.82 17.01
N SER A 2 -9.27 -7.85 15.75
CA SER A 2 -7.87 -8.18 15.45
C SER A 2 -7.01 -7.10 16.06
N GLU A 3 -6.13 -7.45 17.00
CA GLU A 3 -5.17 -6.50 17.56
C GLU A 3 -4.31 -5.98 16.41
N THR A 4 -4.26 -4.65 16.27
CA THR A 4 -3.45 -3.99 15.24
C THR A 4 -2.05 -3.81 15.82
N ILE A 5 -1.04 -4.32 15.11
CA ILE A 5 0.36 -4.18 15.51
C ILE A 5 0.73 -2.69 15.49
N THR A 6 1.19 -2.16 16.61
CA THR A 6 1.55 -0.76 16.80
C THR A 6 3.01 -0.49 16.41
N HIS A 7 3.33 0.78 16.14
CA HIS A 7 4.71 1.24 15.96
C HIS A 7 5.59 0.86 17.15
N ALA A 8 5.06 0.95 18.38
CA ALA A 8 5.82 0.61 19.58
C ALA A 8 6.25 -0.86 19.57
N GLU A 9 5.33 -1.77 19.25
CA GLU A 9 5.58 -3.22 19.15
C GLU A 9 6.57 -3.54 18.01
N LEU A 10 6.38 -2.93 16.83
CA LEU A 10 7.33 -3.08 15.72
C LEU A 10 8.72 -2.59 16.11
N LYS A 11 8.82 -1.45 16.80
CA LYS A 11 10.10 -0.88 17.18
C LYS A 11 10.80 -1.71 18.25
N GLU A 12 10.04 -2.25 19.19
CA GLU A 12 10.55 -3.18 20.19
C GLU A 12 11.07 -4.46 19.53
N LYS A 13 10.28 -5.09 18.64
CA LYS A 13 10.68 -6.26 17.88
C LYS A 13 11.95 -5.98 17.08
N GLN A 14 11.97 -4.91 16.29
CA GLN A 14 13.15 -4.49 15.51
C GLN A 14 14.39 -4.39 16.41
N ARG A 15 14.32 -3.71 17.55
CA ARG A 15 15.47 -3.56 18.44
C ARG A 15 16.01 -4.89 18.96
N LYS A 16 15.14 -5.89 19.18
CA LYS A 16 15.53 -7.21 19.68
C LYS A 16 16.26 -8.06 18.63
N ILE A 17 15.95 -7.90 17.35
CA ILE A 17 16.43 -8.83 16.29
C ILE A 17 17.28 -8.17 15.19
N ARG A 18 17.38 -6.84 15.15
CA ARG A 18 18.03 -6.09 14.07
C ARG A 18 19.52 -6.40 13.87
N ASP A 19 20.20 -6.91 14.89
CA ASP A 19 21.64 -7.18 14.82
C ASP A 19 21.96 -8.29 13.80
N CYS A 20 20.95 -9.08 13.41
CA CYS A 20 21.06 -10.12 12.39
C CYS A 20 20.57 -9.66 10.99
N PHE A 21 20.14 -8.41 10.82
CA PHE A 21 19.58 -7.96 9.54
C PHE A 21 20.69 -7.64 8.52
N PRO A 22 20.55 -8.10 7.26
CA PRO A 22 21.33 -7.52 6.17
C PRO A 22 21.12 -5.99 6.13
N GLU A 23 22.17 -5.23 5.79
CA GLU A 23 22.15 -3.76 5.85
C GLU A 23 20.98 -3.15 5.07
N THR A 24 20.74 -3.67 3.87
CA THR A 24 19.70 -3.19 2.94
C THR A 24 18.31 -3.43 3.49
N MET A 25 18.04 -4.64 4.00
CA MET A 25 16.81 -5.00 4.69
C MET A 25 16.62 -4.14 5.95
N GLY A 26 17.67 -4.01 6.76
CA GLY A 26 17.64 -3.21 7.99
C GLY A 26 17.27 -1.75 7.73
N LEU A 27 17.82 -1.16 6.67
CA LEU A 27 17.49 0.20 6.24
C LEU A 27 16.01 0.35 5.83
N ARG A 28 15.48 -0.61 5.05
CA ARG A 28 14.06 -0.62 4.61
C ARG A 28 13.11 -0.64 5.79
N VAL A 29 13.26 -1.63 6.67
CA VAL A 29 12.42 -1.80 7.85
C VAL A 29 12.55 -0.59 8.78
N HIS A 30 13.76 -0.06 8.98
CA HIS A 30 13.95 1.13 9.80
C HIS A 30 13.16 2.34 9.30
N ARG A 31 13.23 2.61 7.98
CA ARG A 31 12.48 3.71 7.35
C ARG A 31 10.97 3.45 7.41
N ALA A 32 10.53 2.24 7.08
CA ALA A 32 9.11 1.88 7.10
C ALA A 32 8.49 2.06 8.49
N ILE A 33 9.15 1.55 9.55
CA ILE A 33 8.71 1.70 10.95
C ILE A 33 8.66 3.18 11.35
N SER A 34 9.66 3.98 10.95
CA SER A 34 9.69 5.41 11.28
C SER A 34 8.46 6.16 10.74
N TRP A 35 8.06 5.86 9.50
CA TRP A 35 6.87 6.48 8.89
C TRP A 35 5.55 5.93 9.44
N ILE A 36 5.49 4.65 9.83
CA ILE A 36 4.34 4.10 10.59
C ILE A 36 4.15 4.90 11.88
N GLY A 37 5.22 5.14 12.64
CA GLY A 37 5.16 5.94 13.87
C GLY A 37 4.65 7.36 13.65
N ARG A 38 5.02 8.02 12.54
CA ARG A 38 4.46 9.33 12.18
C ARG A 38 2.97 9.26 11.84
N SER A 39 2.53 8.19 11.19
CA SER A 39 1.12 7.99 10.83
C SER A 39 0.22 7.78 12.05
N GLU A 40 0.72 7.13 13.10
CA GLU A 40 -0.04 6.91 14.35
C GLU A 40 -0.27 8.20 15.14
N ILE A 41 0.63 9.18 15.01
CA ILE A 41 0.48 10.51 15.62
C ILE A 41 -0.51 11.36 14.82
N ALA A 42 -0.57 11.18 13.50
CA ALA A 42 -1.47 11.91 12.60
C ALA A 42 -2.92 11.37 12.62
N THR A 43 -3.56 11.33 13.79
CA THR A 43 -4.89 10.73 13.94
C THR A 43 -6.02 11.56 13.32
N VAL A 44 -5.88 12.89 13.31
CA VAL A 44 -6.90 13.83 12.80
C VAL A 44 -6.69 14.15 11.32
N ASP A 45 -5.44 14.34 10.89
CA ASP A 45 -5.12 14.68 9.50
C ASP A 45 -4.94 13.42 8.66
N HIS A 46 -6.02 12.99 8.02
CA HIS A 46 -6.04 11.78 7.18
C HIS A 46 -5.16 11.92 5.93
N ASP A 47 -5.00 13.11 5.36
CA ASP A 47 -4.11 13.34 4.22
C ASP A 47 -2.66 13.06 4.62
N SER A 48 -2.21 13.65 5.74
CA SER A 48 -0.88 13.38 6.29
C SER A 48 -0.70 11.91 6.65
N ARG A 49 -1.69 11.31 7.32
CA ARG A 49 -1.63 9.89 7.71
C ARG A 49 -1.49 8.97 6.49
N PHE A 50 -2.29 9.20 5.46
CA PHE A 50 -2.22 8.44 4.21
C PHE A 50 -0.83 8.58 3.57
N ILE A 51 -0.32 9.80 3.45
CA ILE A 51 0.98 10.07 2.84
C ILE A 51 2.10 9.38 3.63
N PHE A 52 2.11 9.48 4.97
CA PHE A 52 3.11 8.81 5.79
C PHE A 52 3.09 7.28 5.60
N LEU A 53 1.90 6.68 5.54
CA LEU A 53 1.77 5.25 5.29
C LEU A 53 2.19 4.87 3.87
N TRP A 54 1.92 5.70 2.87
CA TRP A 54 2.43 5.49 1.52
C TRP A 54 3.95 5.58 1.46
N ILE A 55 4.56 6.50 2.20
CA ILE A 55 6.03 6.58 2.31
C ILE A 55 6.58 5.34 3.01
N SER A 56 5.89 4.85 4.05
CA SER A 56 6.25 3.57 4.69
C SER A 56 6.20 2.40 3.70
N PHE A 57 5.15 2.33 2.87
CA PHE A 57 5.05 1.35 1.79
C PHE A 57 6.22 1.46 0.82
N ASN A 58 6.50 2.65 0.29
CA ASN A 58 7.66 2.90 -0.57
C ASN A 58 8.97 2.47 0.08
N ALA A 59 9.16 2.70 1.38
CA ALA A 59 10.36 2.26 2.08
C ALA A 59 10.49 0.72 2.19
N ALA A 60 9.36 0.02 2.28
CA ALA A 60 9.31 -1.44 2.33
C ALA A 60 9.57 -2.06 0.95
N TYR A 61 8.81 -1.66 -0.08
CA TYR A 61 8.86 -2.34 -1.39
C TYR A 61 9.90 -1.76 -2.37
N ALA A 62 10.18 -0.45 -2.38
CA ALA A 62 10.80 0.17 -3.55
C ALA A 62 12.28 -0.22 -3.69
N GLY A 63 12.63 -0.93 -4.76
CA GLY A 63 14.00 -1.25 -5.17
C GLY A 63 14.61 -0.21 -6.10
N GLU A 64 15.86 -0.46 -6.47
CA GLU A 64 16.60 0.34 -7.46
C GLU A 64 15.96 0.28 -8.85
N SER A 65 15.43 -0.89 -9.24
CA SER A 65 14.79 -1.16 -10.52
C SER A 65 13.54 -0.30 -10.78
N GLU A 66 12.77 -0.02 -9.73
CA GLU A 66 11.46 0.63 -9.81
C GLU A 66 11.59 2.12 -10.15
N PHE A 67 12.67 2.76 -9.69
CA PHE A 67 12.96 4.16 -9.99
C PHE A 67 13.48 4.39 -11.41
N GLN A 68 13.99 3.34 -12.08
CA GLN A 68 14.53 3.45 -13.43
C GLN A 68 13.45 3.22 -14.52
N SER A 69 12.27 2.67 -14.17
CA SER A 69 11.20 2.31 -15.13
C SER A 69 9.87 3.02 -14.86
N ILE A 70 9.81 4.33 -15.08
CA ILE A 70 8.74 5.21 -14.54
C ILE A 70 7.34 5.01 -15.15
N ASN A 71 7.15 4.42 -16.34
CA ASN A 71 5.82 4.49 -17.02
C ASN A 71 5.06 3.18 -17.26
N ILE A 72 5.68 1.99 -17.09
CA ILE A 72 4.99 0.70 -17.32
C ILE A 72 5.26 -0.31 -16.17
N GLY A 73 6.31 -0.11 -15.37
CA GLY A 73 6.82 -1.10 -14.41
C GLY A 73 6.24 -1.07 -13.00
N GLU A 74 5.69 0.06 -12.52
CA GLU A 74 5.29 0.19 -11.10
C GLU A 74 4.13 -0.74 -10.70
N ARG A 75 3.23 -1.07 -11.63
CA ARG A 75 2.15 -2.04 -11.36
C ARG A 75 2.65 -3.47 -11.32
N ALA A 76 3.65 -3.82 -12.14
CA ALA A 76 4.26 -5.15 -12.13
C ALA A 76 5.10 -5.35 -10.84
N SER A 77 5.83 -4.32 -10.42
CA SER A 77 6.64 -4.38 -9.18
C SER A 77 5.81 -4.56 -7.92
N PHE A 78 4.59 -4.01 -7.85
CA PHE A 78 3.67 -4.28 -6.74
C PHE A 78 3.28 -5.76 -6.67
N THR A 79 2.97 -6.37 -7.82
CA THR A 79 2.56 -7.79 -7.86
C THR A 79 3.68 -8.71 -7.39
N ASP A 80 4.93 -8.45 -7.74
CA ASP A 80 6.07 -9.26 -7.29
C ASP A 80 6.30 -9.14 -5.77
N PHE A 81 6.22 -7.90 -5.24
CA PHE A 81 6.28 -7.67 -3.80
C PHE A 81 5.14 -8.38 -3.06
N PHE A 82 3.91 -8.28 -3.56
CA PHE A 82 2.75 -8.96 -2.97
C PHE A 82 2.86 -10.48 -3.05
N GLY A 83 3.35 -11.02 -4.17
CA GLY A 83 3.62 -12.45 -4.33
C GLY A 83 4.60 -12.93 -3.27
N LYS A 84 5.72 -12.23 -3.10
CA LYS A 84 6.73 -12.54 -2.09
C LYS A 84 6.16 -12.48 -0.68
N ILE A 85 5.55 -11.35 -0.29
CA ILE A 85 5.12 -11.17 1.10
C ILE A 85 3.97 -12.09 1.49
N VAL A 86 3.05 -12.39 0.58
CA VAL A 86 1.96 -13.35 0.81
C VAL A 86 2.51 -14.77 0.91
N SER A 87 3.54 -15.14 0.12
CA SER A 87 4.16 -16.47 0.20
C SER A 87 4.87 -16.72 1.53
N LEU A 88 5.35 -15.66 2.20
CA LEU A 88 6.03 -15.71 3.50
C LEU A 88 5.05 -15.58 4.68
N ASP A 89 3.79 -15.20 4.43
CA ASP A 89 2.76 -15.05 5.45
C ASP A 89 2.07 -16.38 5.77
N THR A 90 2.82 -17.31 6.38
CA THR A 90 2.33 -18.67 6.70
C THR A 90 1.09 -18.68 7.60
N GLU A 91 0.92 -17.63 8.41
CA GLU A 91 -0.22 -17.45 9.31
C GLU A 91 -1.43 -16.78 8.64
N GLN A 92 -1.31 -16.40 7.36
CA GLN A 92 -2.34 -15.71 6.58
C GLN A 92 -2.85 -14.44 7.29
N ARG A 93 -1.96 -13.72 7.96
CA ARG A 93 -2.26 -12.46 8.66
C ARG A 93 -2.85 -11.43 7.70
N ILE A 94 -2.32 -11.34 6.48
CA ILE A 94 -2.77 -10.41 5.44
C ILE A 94 -4.17 -10.77 4.92
N ASP A 95 -4.44 -12.05 4.67
CA ASP A 95 -5.76 -12.49 4.21
C ASP A 95 -6.82 -12.26 5.30
N LYS A 96 -6.55 -12.71 6.53
CA LYS A 96 -7.40 -12.46 7.70
C LYS A 96 -7.66 -10.98 7.89
N ALA A 97 -6.61 -10.17 7.72
CA ALA A 97 -6.69 -8.73 7.78
C ALA A 97 -7.71 -8.16 6.79
N ILE A 98 -7.56 -8.51 5.51
CA ILE A 98 -8.45 -8.05 4.43
C ILE A 98 -9.89 -8.49 4.69
N TRP A 99 -10.10 -9.76 5.04
CA TRP A 99 -11.44 -10.33 5.19
C TRP A 99 -12.19 -9.86 6.43
N GLN A 100 -11.54 -9.94 7.60
CA GLN A 100 -12.19 -9.73 8.88
C GLN A 100 -12.38 -8.23 9.19
N SER A 101 -11.46 -7.39 8.75
CA SER A 101 -11.42 -5.99 9.16
C SER A 101 -11.75 -5.01 8.03
N PHE A 102 -11.50 -5.36 6.77
CA PHE A 102 -11.55 -4.38 5.69
C PHE A 102 -12.42 -4.76 4.48
N SER A 103 -13.11 -5.90 4.50
CA SER A 103 -13.92 -6.37 3.37
C SER A 103 -15.00 -5.38 2.92
N GLY A 104 -15.58 -4.59 3.84
CA GLY A 104 -16.47 -3.46 3.52
C GLY A 104 -15.73 -2.27 2.88
N PRO A 105 -14.78 -1.64 3.60
CA PRO A 105 -13.99 -0.52 3.08
C PRO A 105 -13.33 -0.77 1.71
N ILE A 106 -12.74 -1.94 1.48
CA ILE A 106 -12.10 -2.27 0.19
C ILE A 106 -13.14 -2.39 -0.94
N ARG A 107 -14.37 -2.88 -0.65
CA ARG A 107 -15.46 -2.92 -1.63
C ARG A 107 -15.95 -1.52 -1.98
N LEU A 108 -16.08 -0.64 -1.00
CA LEU A 108 -16.41 0.77 -1.23
C LEU A 108 -15.32 1.46 -2.08
N LEU A 109 -14.05 1.19 -1.80
CA LEU A 109 -12.93 1.68 -2.60
C LEU A 109 -13.03 1.23 -4.07
N MET A 110 -13.44 -0.02 -4.32
CA MET A 110 -13.65 -0.51 -5.69
C MET A 110 -14.86 0.11 -6.40
N GLN A 111 -15.83 0.63 -5.64
CA GLN A 111 -17.00 1.34 -6.16
C GLN A 111 -16.79 2.84 -6.31
N ASN A 112 -15.61 3.35 -5.95
CA ASN A 112 -15.28 4.76 -6.09
C ASN A 112 -14.55 5.04 -7.41
N ARG A 113 -15.24 5.68 -8.36
CA ARG A 113 -14.66 6.09 -9.66
C ARG A 113 -13.53 7.13 -9.54
N TYR A 114 -13.50 7.93 -8.47
CA TYR A 114 -12.49 8.98 -8.30
C TYR A 114 -11.11 8.44 -7.93
N VAL A 115 -10.99 7.16 -7.60
CA VAL A 115 -9.71 6.46 -7.44
C VAL A 115 -9.43 5.48 -8.58
N PHE A 116 -10.17 5.60 -9.70
CA PHE A 116 -9.98 4.77 -10.89
C PHE A 116 -9.24 5.54 -11.98
N SER A 117 -8.07 5.06 -12.41
CA SER A 117 -7.24 5.79 -13.39
C SER A 117 -7.94 6.06 -14.73
N PRO A 118 -8.64 5.09 -15.36
CA PRO A 118 -9.38 5.32 -16.60
C PRO A 118 -10.44 6.42 -16.53
N PHE A 119 -11.08 6.62 -15.37
CA PHE A 119 -12.03 7.72 -15.17
C PHE A 119 -11.34 9.07 -15.41
N TRP A 120 -10.17 9.29 -14.81
CA TRP A 120 -9.41 10.54 -14.99
C TRP A 120 -8.81 10.68 -16.39
N GLN A 121 -8.35 9.57 -16.99
CA GLN A 121 -7.80 9.61 -18.35
C GLN A 121 -8.86 10.06 -19.36
N HIS A 122 -10.09 9.56 -19.25
CA HIS A 122 -11.22 10.04 -20.06
C HIS A 122 -11.52 11.53 -19.82
N HIS A 123 -11.64 11.96 -18.57
CA HIS A 123 -11.96 13.36 -18.25
C HIS A 123 -10.84 14.35 -18.64
N ASN A 124 -9.60 13.87 -18.75
CA ASN A 124 -8.46 14.65 -19.23
C ASN A 124 -8.32 14.64 -20.77
N GLY A 125 -9.24 14.01 -21.50
CA GLY A 125 -9.23 13.95 -22.96
C GLY A 125 -8.13 13.07 -23.54
N ILE A 126 -7.66 12.07 -22.78
CA ILE A 126 -6.71 11.07 -23.30
C ILE A 126 -7.49 10.05 -24.14
N ASP A 127 -7.09 9.86 -25.39
CA ASP A 127 -7.72 8.92 -26.31
C ASP A 127 -7.69 7.46 -25.78
N GLY A 128 -8.72 6.68 -26.13
CA GLY A 128 -8.79 5.26 -25.79
C GLY A 128 -9.39 4.92 -24.42
N PHE A 129 -10.06 5.89 -23.77
CA PHE A 129 -10.68 5.74 -22.46
C PHE A 129 -12.21 6.01 -22.43
N ASP A 130 -12.86 6.09 -23.59
CA ASP A 130 -14.33 6.27 -23.66
C ASP A 130 -15.12 5.11 -23.04
N ASP A 131 -14.51 3.92 -22.97
CA ASP A 131 -15.07 2.72 -22.35
C ASP A 131 -14.76 2.61 -20.84
N TRP A 132 -14.35 3.70 -20.18
CA TRP A 132 -13.93 3.67 -18.76
C TRP A 132 -15.02 3.10 -17.84
N GLU A 133 -16.30 3.36 -18.10
CA GLU A 133 -17.41 2.81 -17.29
C GLU A 133 -17.46 1.28 -17.37
N HIS A 134 -17.30 0.73 -18.58
CA HIS A 134 -17.26 -0.73 -18.78
C HIS A 134 -16.03 -1.34 -18.09
N ARG A 135 -14.86 -0.69 -18.20
CA ARG A 135 -13.64 -1.11 -17.49
C ARG A 135 -13.81 -1.03 -15.98
N PHE A 136 -14.52 -0.04 -15.48
CA PHE A 136 -14.80 0.14 -14.06
C PHE A 136 -15.65 -1.00 -13.50
N THR A 137 -16.79 -1.30 -14.13
CA THR A 137 -17.65 -2.43 -13.75
C THR A 137 -16.90 -3.76 -13.84
N THR A 138 -16.13 -3.96 -14.91
CA THR A 138 -15.30 -5.17 -15.09
C THR A 138 -14.24 -5.30 -14.00
N SER A 139 -13.56 -4.20 -13.64
CA SER A 139 -12.57 -4.20 -12.57
C SER A 139 -13.19 -4.54 -11.21
N ALA A 140 -14.37 -4.00 -10.89
CA ALA A 140 -15.08 -4.31 -9.65
C ALA A 140 -15.54 -5.78 -9.58
N LYS A 141 -15.99 -6.35 -10.71
CA LYS A 141 -16.33 -7.77 -10.82
C LYS A 141 -15.10 -8.66 -10.63
N ASN A 142 -13.99 -8.35 -11.28
CA ASN A 142 -12.74 -9.10 -11.15
C ASN A 142 -12.18 -9.05 -9.72
N PHE A 143 -12.31 -7.91 -9.05
CA PHE A 143 -11.99 -7.79 -7.63
C PHE A 143 -12.86 -8.70 -6.76
N ALA A 144 -14.19 -8.70 -6.99
CA ALA A 144 -15.09 -9.55 -6.23
C ALA A 144 -14.77 -11.04 -6.39
N GLN A 145 -14.36 -11.45 -7.60
CA GLN A 145 -13.89 -12.81 -7.88
C GLN A 145 -12.58 -13.13 -7.17
N ALA A 146 -11.60 -12.21 -7.20
CA ALA A 146 -10.32 -12.39 -6.49
C ALA A 146 -10.54 -12.54 -4.98
N LEU A 147 -11.40 -11.68 -4.42
CA LEU A 147 -11.78 -11.76 -3.01
C LEU A 147 -12.45 -13.11 -2.72
N GLN A 148 -13.47 -13.52 -3.49
CA GLN A 148 -14.15 -14.81 -3.29
C GLN A 148 -13.20 -16.03 -3.38
N ALA A 149 -12.21 -15.97 -4.26
CA ALA A 149 -11.22 -17.03 -4.44
C ALA A 149 -10.10 -17.02 -3.37
N GLN A 150 -10.13 -16.08 -2.41
CA GLN A 150 -9.05 -15.84 -1.46
C GLN A 150 -7.69 -15.61 -2.15
N ASP A 151 -7.72 -14.99 -3.32
CA ASP A 151 -6.52 -14.60 -4.06
C ASP A 151 -5.98 -13.29 -3.48
N THR A 152 -5.22 -13.40 -2.40
CA THR A 152 -4.69 -12.26 -1.63
C THR A 152 -3.80 -11.36 -2.48
N VAL A 153 -2.94 -11.93 -3.33
CA VAL A 153 -2.02 -11.17 -4.19
C VAL A 153 -2.81 -10.30 -5.17
N ARG A 154 -3.81 -10.89 -5.84
CA ARG A 154 -4.65 -10.14 -6.78
C ARG A 154 -5.54 -9.13 -6.07
N THR A 155 -6.05 -9.47 -4.89
CA THR A 155 -6.83 -8.55 -4.05
C THR A 155 -6.00 -7.32 -3.64
N LEU A 156 -4.77 -7.52 -3.16
CA LEU A 156 -3.84 -6.44 -2.86
C LEU A 156 -3.53 -5.60 -4.10
N SER A 157 -3.30 -6.25 -5.25
CA SER A 157 -3.01 -5.55 -6.50
C SER A 157 -4.14 -4.59 -6.90
N PHE A 158 -5.41 -4.99 -6.76
CA PHE A 158 -6.55 -4.09 -7.00
C PHE A 158 -6.63 -2.95 -5.97
N VAL A 159 -6.42 -3.24 -4.68
CA VAL A 159 -6.45 -2.23 -3.63
C VAL A 159 -5.36 -1.19 -3.87
N PHE A 160 -4.12 -1.61 -4.08
CA PHE A 160 -3.00 -0.69 -4.30
C PHE A 160 -3.08 0.06 -5.63
N ASP A 161 -3.71 -0.50 -6.66
CA ASP A 161 -4.03 0.25 -7.89
C ASP A 161 -4.93 1.47 -7.61
N ARG A 162 -5.95 1.31 -6.75
CA ARG A 162 -6.82 2.43 -6.34
C ARG A 162 -6.08 3.42 -5.43
N LEU A 163 -5.32 2.91 -4.45
CA LEU A 163 -4.56 3.76 -3.53
C LEU A 163 -3.44 4.54 -4.25
N TYR A 164 -2.87 4.00 -5.32
CA TYR A 164 -1.88 4.68 -6.15
C TYR A 164 -2.47 5.92 -6.82
N VAL A 165 -3.68 5.82 -7.39
CA VAL A 165 -4.39 6.97 -7.97
C VAL A 165 -4.67 8.02 -6.89
N LEU A 166 -5.08 7.60 -5.70
CA LEU A 166 -5.29 8.48 -4.56
C LEU A 166 -4.00 9.20 -4.13
N ARG A 167 -2.89 8.48 -4.05
CA ARG A 167 -1.56 9.06 -3.78
C ARG A 167 -1.18 10.08 -4.83
N ASN A 168 -1.42 9.81 -6.10
CA ASN A 168 -1.08 10.75 -7.16
C ASN A 168 -1.88 12.05 -7.06
N GLN A 169 -3.16 11.98 -6.70
CA GLN A 169 -3.95 13.18 -6.42
C GLN A 169 -3.36 14.01 -5.29
N LEU A 170 -2.93 13.39 -4.18
CA LEU A 170 -2.38 14.12 -3.04
C LEU A 170 -0.99 14.69 -3.32
N VAL A 171 -0.07 13.87 -3.84
CA VAL A 171 1.35 14.21 -3.98
C VAL A 171 1.60 15.17 -5.14
N HIS A 172 0.84 15.07 -6.23
CA HIS A 172 1.00 15.94 -7.39
C HIS A 172 0.08 17.18 -7.35
N GLY A 173 -0.55 17.47 -6.21
CA GLY A 173 -1.38 18.67 -6.03
C GLY A 173 -2.74 18.62 -6.72
N GLY A 174 -3.21 17.43 -7.12
CA GLY A 174 -4.56 17.19 -7.65
C GLY A 174 -5.67 17.16 -6.59
N ALA A 175 -5.35 17.38 -5.32
CA ALA A 175 -6.29 17.49 -4.21
C ALA A 175 -5.92 18.66 -3.29
N THR A 176 -6.94 19.37 -2.81
CA THR A 176 -6.76 20.47 -1.86
C THR A 176 -6.87 19.96 -0.42
N TRP A 177 -5.89 20.32 0.41
CA TRP A 177 -5.91 20.01 1.84
C TRP A 177 -7.12 20.62 2.52
N ASN A 178 -7.78 19.85 3.38
CA ASN A 178 -8.99 20.24 4.13
C ASN A 178 -10.19 20.66 3.25
N SER A 179 -10.25 20.20 1.99
CA SER A 179 -11.43 20.36 1.15
C SER A 179 -12.53 19.36 1.52
N SER A 180 -13.78 19.62 1.11
CA SER A 180 -14.89 18.67 1.27
C SER A 180 -14.82 17.48 0.30
N VAL A 181 -14.05 17.61 -0.79
CA VAL A 181 -13.95 16.60 -1.84
C VAL A 181 -12.85 15.59 -1.48
N ASN A 182 -13.09 14.30 -1.79
CA ASN A 182 -12.14 13.20 -1.61
C ASN A 182 -11.78 12.83 -0.15
N ARG A 183 -12.49 13.32 0.87
CA ARG A 183 -12.12 13.04 2.27
C ARG A 183 -12.36 11.60 2.70
N ASP A 184 -13.48 11.01 2.29
CA ASP A 184 -13.81 9.62 2.66
C ASP A 184 -12.80 8.63 2.07
N GLN A 185 -12.41 8.80 0.80
CA GLN A 185 -11.40 7.93 0.18
C GLN A 185 -10.01 8.07 0.82
N VAL A 186 -9.62 9.27 1.27
CA VAL A 186 -8.36 9.49 1.98
C VAL A 186 -8.40 8.82 3.35
N ARG A 187 -9.47 9.03 4.13
CA ARG A 187 -9.67 8.38 5.42
C ARG A 187 -9.63 6.86 5.30
N ASP A 188 -10.41 6.30 4.37
CA ASP A 188 -10.54 4.86 4.21
C ASP A 188 -9.24 4.25 3.68
N GLY A 189 -8.57 4.91 2.74
CA GLY A 189 -7.24 4.52 2.26
C GLY A 189 -6.18 4.55 3.37
N ALA A 190 -6.20 5.56 4.24
CA ALA A 190 -5.31 5.64 5.40
C ALA A 190 -5.59 4.51 6.39
N ALA A 191 -6.85 4.16 6.63
CA ALA A 191 -7.22 3.06 7.51
C ALA A 191 -6.75 1.70 6.97
N ILE A 192 -6.92 1.45 5.66
CA ILE A 192 -6.44 0.23 4.99
C ILE A 192 -4.92 0.10 5.14
N LEU A 193 -4.17 1.16 4.79
CA LEU A 193 -2.71 1.11 4.89
C LEU A 193 -2.21 1.02 6.34
N ALA A 194 -2.88 1.68 7.29
CA ALA A 194 -2.48 1.66 8.69
C ALA A 194 -2.51 0.25 9.29
N PHE A 195 -3.30 -0.63 8.69
CA PHE A 195 -3.38 -2.02 9.11
C PHE A 195 -2.47 -2.95 8.32
N LEU A 196 -2.38 -2.77 6.99
CA LEU A 196 -1.51 -3.59 6.15
C LEU A 196 -0.02 -3.34 6.41
N MET A 197 0.37 -2.07 6.61
CA MET A 197 1.78 -1.71 6.71
C MET A 197 2.51 -2.36 7.91
N PRO A 198 1.94 -2.36 9.13
CA PRO A 198 2.55 -3.09 10.24
C PRO A 198 2.71 -4.58 9.98
N VAL A 199 1.70 -5.24 9.37
CA VAL A 199 1.76 -6.65 9.02
C VAL A 199 2.87 -6.93 8.01
N PHE A 200 2.98 -6.08 6.96
CA PHE A 200 4.03 -6.23 5.95
C PHE A 200 5.42 -6.11 6.57
N VAL A 201 5.64 -5.06 7.35
CA VAL A 201 6.93 -4.82 8.00
C VAL A 201 7.28 -5.92 9.00
N GLU A 202 6.28 -6.46 9.70
CA GLU A 202 6.49 -7.59 10.58
C GLU A 202 6.93 -8.86 9.83
N ILE A 203 6.25 -9.21 8.73
CA ILE A 203 6.64 -10.36 7.88
C ILE A 203 8.05 -10.19 7.34
N MET A 204 8.43 -8.97 6.91
CA MET A 204 9.80 -8.68 6.46
C MET A 204 10.82 -8.93 7.59
N MET A 205 10.51 -8.50 8.81
CA MET A 205 11.36 -8.73 9.99
C MET A 205 11.46 -10.20 10.39
N ASP A 206 10.42 -10.99 10.15
CA ASP A 206 10.43 -12.44 10.36
C ASP A 206 11.30 -13.18 9.33
N HIS A 207 11.53 -12.58 8.15
CA HIS A 207 12.27 -13.16 7.03
C HIS A 207 13.39 -12.24 6.53
N PRO A 208 14.39 -11.87 7.36
CA PRO A 208 15.36 -10.83 7.03
C PRO A 208 16.35 -11.23 5.92
N ASN A 209 16.52 -12.53 5.66
CA ASN A 209 17.47 -13.06 4.69
C ASN A 209 16.87 -13.22 3.28
N GLU A 210 15.58 -12.93 3.11
CA GLU A 210 14.96 -12.87 1.79
C GLU A 210 15.49 -11.67 1.00
N ASP A 211 15.46 -11.77 -0.32
CA ASP A 211 15.88 -10.66 -1.18
C ASP A 211 14.82 -9.55 -1.18
N TRP A 212 14.95 -8.60 -0.27
CA TRP A 212 14.08 -7.41 -0.23
C TRP A 212 14.54 -6.31 -1.20
N GLY A 213 15.56 -6.56 -2.03
CA GLY A 213 16.09 -5.60 -3.00
C GLY A 213 16.91 -4.46 -2.38
N GLN A 214 17.58 -3.69 -3.25
CA GLN A 214 18.44 -2.57 -2.86
C GLN A 214 17.65 -1.26 -2.74
N PRO A 215 17.72 -0.54 -1.60
CA PRO A 215 17.09 0.78 -1.50
C PRO A 215 17.72 1.77 -2.47
N PHE A 216 16.90 2.49 -3.25
CA PHE A 216 17.40 3.44 -4.25
C PHE A 216 18.25 4.58 -3.66
N TYR A 217 17.91 5.03 -2.44
CA TYR A 217 18.67 6.04 -1.70
C TYR A 217 19.41 5.39 -0.53
N PRO A 218 20.62 4.84 -0.70
CA PRO A 218 21.42 4.32 0.41
C PRO A 218 21.90 5.45 1.33
N VAL A 219 22.39 5.08 2.51
CA VAL A 219 23.05 6.03 3.40
C VAL A 219 24.48 6.26 2.88
N VAL A 220 24.86 7.53 2.67
CA VAL A 220 26.23 7.93 2.30
C VAL A 220 26.79 8.72 3.48
N THR A 221 27.88 8.24 4.07
CA THR A 221 28.59 8.89 5.20
C THR A 221 30.07 9.01 4.88
#